data_AF-A0A165LLV8-F1
#
_entry.id   AF-A0A165LLV8-F1
#
_cell.length_a   1.000
_cell.length_b   1.000
_cell.length_c   1.000
_cell.angle_alpha   90.00
_cell.angle_beta   90.00
_cell.angle_gamma   90.00
#
_symmetry.space_group_name_H-M   'P 1'
#
loop_
_entity.id
_entity.type
_entity.pdbx_description
1 polymer ?
#
loop_
_entity_poly.entity_id
_entity_poly.type
_entity_poly.pdbx_seq_one_letter_code
_entity_poly.pdbx_strand_id
1 'polypeptide(L)'
;MDSFAALPFELALLIAEYAAWDEVHRNMRWVASTRFVCRQFNSAIRRICFDTLIWTRGHEFFLPELEDQPDTPFSLTRRLAVLLDDPGRDVLAPFTSVQDFTGSPLSVETFQSVHPSLRLQSIFLTLPTRTWHFPTTQPLTRWVFSIPRAHIICDITYQLFSPDTRILESANTQWLLVDAFSAQSLAFEVADIQLFFSRLTKLLALPLLKRLLLRQRIANRESRYIFCDAAVSWASVVRDERIWLDTTDVGAMDYDHMDSADALAGHKLWEAGVPLYVKGPDP
;
A
#
# COMPACT_ATOMS: atom_id res chain seq x y z
N MET A 1 33.02 -30.43 -5.01
CA MET A 1 32.27 -29.29 -4.43
C MET A 1 32.86 -28.06 -5.05
N ASP A 2 32.21 -27.53 -6.07
CA ASP A 2 32.68 -26.33 -6.74
C ASP A 2 32.56 -25.16 -5.77
N SER A 3 33.70 -24.52 -5.50
CA SER A 3 33.82 -23.49 -4.49
C SER A 3 33.10 -22.23 -4.91
N PHE A 4 32.30 -21.65 -4.02
CA PHE A 4 31.69 -20.32 -4.20
C PHE A 4 32.75 -19.24 -4.51
N ALA A 5 34.00 -19.47 -4.13
CA ALA A 5 35.13 -18.59 -4.44
C ALA A 5 35.51 -18.58 -5.94
N ALA A 6 35.00 -19.51 -6.74
CA ALA A 6 35.21 -19.55 -8.19
C ALA A 6 34.18 -18.72 -8.97
N LEU A 7 33.14 -18.18 -8.31
CA LEU A 7 32.15 -17.34 -8.98
C LEU A 7 32.74 -15.96 -9.34
N PRO A 8 32.45 -15.44 -10.54
CA PRO A 8 32.64 -14.03 -10.86
C PRO A 8 32.02 -13.14 -9.78
N PHE A 9 32.74 -12.09 -9.41
CA PHE A 9 32.36 -11.21 -8.31
C PHE A 9 30.95 -10.61 -8.51
N GLU A 10 30.61 -10.24 -9.74
CA GLU A 10 29.33 -9.66 -10.13
C GLU A 10 28.17 -10.63 -9.90
N LEU A 11 28.39 -11.93 -10.14
CA LEU A 11 27.38 -12.96 -9.87
C LEU A 11 27.20 -13.19 -8.38
N ALA A 12 28.30 -13.18 -7.61
CA ALA A 12 28.23 -13.29 -6.15
C ALA A 12 27.47 -12.11 -5.53
N LEU A 13 27.71 -10.88 -6.00
CA LEU A 13 26.98 -9.69 -5.57
C LEU A 13 25.50 -9.78 -5.95
N LEU A 14 25.17 -10.18 -7.18
CA LEU A 14 23.78 -10.34 -7.63
C LEU A 14 23.02 -11.36 -6.78
N ILE A 15 23.64 -12.50 -6.47
CA ILE A 15 23.06 -13.54 -5.61
C ILE A 15 22.82 -12.98 -4.19
N ALA A 16 23.79 -12.24 -3.66
CA ALA A 16 23.68 -11.64 -2.33
C ALA A 16 22.59 -10.57 -2.27
N GLU A 17 22.48 -9.71 -3.28
CA GLU A 17 21.40 -8.72 -3.38
C GLU A 17 20.04 -9.41 -3.46
N TYR A 18 19.89 -10.43 -4.31
CA TYR A 18 18.65 -11.18 -4.43
C TYR A 18 18.25 -11.82 -3.09
N ALA A 19 19.18 -12.50 -2.42
CA ALA A 19 18.93 -13.12 -1.13
C ALA A 19 18.63 -12.07 -0.04
N ALA A 20 19.32 -10.92 -0.08
CA ALA A 20 19.05 -9.81 0.84
C ALA A 20 17.64 -9.23 0.64
N TRP A 21 17.18 -9.05 -0.60
CA TRP A 21 15.82 -8.59 -0.87
C TRP A 21 14.75 -9.54 -0.35
N ASP A 22 14.97 -10.85 -0.45
CA ASP A 22 14.01 -11.86 0.05
C ASP A 22 13.97 -11.91 1.59
N GLU A 23 15.12 -11.69 2.24
CA GLU A 23 15.27 -11.87 3.68
C GLU A 23 15.25 -10.57 4.51
N VAL A 24 15.34 -9.38 3.91
CA VAL A 24 15.49 -8.11 4.66
C VAL A 24 14.40 -7.89 5.71
N HIS A 25 13.17 -8.33 5.44
CA HIS A 25 12.05 -8.21 6.37
C HIS A 25 11.93 -9.36 7.37
N ARG A 26 12.58 -10.51 7.13
CA ARG A 26 12.56 -11.69 8.00
C ARG A 26 13.77 -11.75 8.92
N ASN A 27 14.94 -11.39 8.40
CA ASN A 27 16.23 -11.49 9.07
C ASN A 27 17.15 -10.32 8.71
N MET A 28 16.71 -9.10 9.05
CA MET A 28 17.47 -7.86 8.86
C MET A 28 18.89 -7.91 9.45
N ARG A 29 19.10 -8.63 10.56
CA ARG A 29 20.43 -8.80 11.17
C ARG A 29 21.38 -9.57 10.27
N TRP A 30 20.91 -10.67 9.69
CA TRP A 30 21.69 -11.42 8.71
C TRP A 30 21.99 -10.56 7.48
N VAL A 31 20.98 -9.90 6.90
CA VAL A 31 21.18 -9.00 5.76
C VAL A 31 22.22 -7.93 6.10
N ALA A 32 22.08 -7.23 7.21
CA ALA A 32 23.04 -6.21 7.65
C ALA A 32 24.46 -6.76 7.84
N SER A 33 24.62 -8.01 8.29
CA SER A 33 25.94 -8.64 8.44
C SER A 33 26.68 -8.82 7.11
N THR A 34 25.97 -9.00 6.00
CA THR A 34 26.58 -9.15 4.66
C THR A 34 27.31 -7.88 4.19
N ARG A 35 27.00 -6.71 4.80
CA ARG A 35 27.70 -5.45 4.53
C ARG A 35 29.18 -5.49 4.89
N PHE A 36 29.59 -6.38 5.80
CA PHE A 36 30.97 -6.45 6.28
C PHE A 36 31.90 -7.28 5.36
N VAL A 37 31.38 -7.84 4.26
CA VAL A 37 32.19 -8.64 3.31
C VAL A 37 33.18 -7.75 2.55
N CYS A 38 32.70 -6.72 1.86
CA CYS A 38 33.54 -5.75 1.15
C CYS A 38 32.78 -4.43 0.89
N ARG A 39 33.46 -3.41 0.35
CA ARG A 39 32.86 -2.08 0.08
C ARG A 39 31.67 -2.12 -0.89
N GLN A 40 31.72 -2.98 -1.91
CA GLN A 40 30.64 -3.08 -2.89
C GLN A 40 29.40 -3.74 -2.27
N PHE A 41 29.58 -4.80 -1.48
CA PHE A 41 28.52 -5.40 -0.67
C PHE A 41 27.93 -4.37 0.31
N ASN A 42 28.77 -3.61 1.03
CA ASN A 42 28.26 -2.57 1.92
C ASN A 42 27.36 -1.56 1.18
N SER A 43 27.77 -1.08 0.00
CA SER A 43 26.98 -0.11 -0.77
C SER A 43 25.63 -0.69 -1.23
N ALA A 44 25.64 -1.88 -1.83
CA ALA A 44 24.43 -2.55 -2.32
C ALA A 44 23.47 -2.89 -1.17
N ILE A 45 23.97 -3.58 -0.15
CA ILE A 45 23.15 -4.08 0.95
C ILE A 45 22.66 -2.92 1.83
N ARG A 46 23.44 -1.86 2.02
CA ARG A 46 22.98 -0.66 2.76
C ARG A 46 21.73 -0.07 2.11
N ARG A 47 21.68 0.00 0.78
CA ARG A 47 20.47 0.46 0.07
C ARG A 47 19.28 -0.44 0.36
N ILE A 48 19.46 -1.76 0.33
CA ILE A 48 18.39 -2.73 0.62
C ILE A 48 17.88 -2.58 2.06
N CYS A 49 18.79 -2.46 3.02
CA CYS A 49 18.47 -2.27 4.44
C CYS A 49 17.59 -1.04 4.71
N PHE A 50 17.77 0.03 3.94
CA PHE A 50 17.10 1.31 4.20
C PHE A 50 16.07 1.70 3.12
N ASP A 51 15.85 0.86 2.11
CA ASP A 51 14.92 1.13 1.02
C ASP A 51 13.48 1.25 1.55
N THR A 52 13.09 0.34 2.44
CA THR A 52 11.79 0.33 3.10
C THR A 52 11.95 0.52 4.60
N LEU A 53 11.30 1.54 5.14
CA LEU A 53 11.34 1.85 6.56
C LEU A 53 9.91 1.84 7.12
N ILE A 54 9.71 1.06 8.19
CA ILE A 54 8.46 1.04 8.96
C ILE A 54 8.68 1.82 10.26
N TRP A 55 7.98 2.94 10.38
CA TRP A 55 8.00 3.82 11.53
C TRP A 55 6.83 3.49 12.46
N THR A 56 7.14 2.98 13.64
CA THR A 56 6.18 2.62 14.69
C THR A 56 6.46 3.41 15.97
N ARG A 57 5.62 3.24 17.00
CA ARG A 57 5.82 3.87 18.30
C ARG A 57 7.15 3.45 18.93
N GLY A 58 7.89 4.40 19.47
CA GLY A 58 9.21 4.22 20.06
C GLY A 58 10.37 4.41 19.09
N HIS A 59 10.13 4.57 17.79
CA HIS A 59 11.20 4.85 16.83
C HIS A 59 11.65 6.32 16.86
N GLU A 60 10.83 7.22 17.39
CA GLU A 60 11.14 8.65 17.59
C GLU A 60 12.45 8.90 18.34
N PHE A 61 12.83 8.00 19.25
CA PHE A 61 14.04 8.16 20.05
C PHE A 61 15.34 7.91 19.27
N PHE A 62 15.27 7.20 18.14
CA PHE A 62 16.44 6.89 17.31
C PHE A 62 16.68 7.91 16.19
N LEU A 63 15.77 8.87 16.00
CA LEU A 63 15.86 9.81 14.90
C LEU A 63 17.17 10.63 14.91
N PRO A 64 17.62 11.21 16.05
CA PRO A 64 18.90 11.94 16.08
C PRO A 64 20.10 11.06 15.72
N GLU A 65 20.12 9.82 16.22
CA GLU A 65 21.20 8.86 15.95
C GLU A 65 21.28 8.46 14.46
N LEU A 66 20.13 8.42 13.76
CA LEU A 66 20.06 8.11 12.34
C LEU A 66 20.39 9.33 11.46
N GLU A 67 20.05 10.54 11.91
CA GLU A 67 20.37 11.80 11.22
C GLU A 67 21.88 12.07 11.20
N ASP A 68 22.58 11.74 12.29
CA ASP A 68 24.02 11.95 12.41
C ASP A 68 24.87 10.97 11.57
N GLN A 69 24.25 9.96 10.95
CA GLN A 69 24.99 8.98 10.15
C GLN A 69 25.38 9.56 8.78
N PRO A 70 26.63 9.33 8.31
CA PRO A 70 27.03 9.68 6.95
C PRO A 70 26.17 8.90 5.93
N ASP A 71 25.60 9.62 4.97
CA ASP A 71 24.55 9.13 4.05
C ASP A 71 23.33 8.61 4.81
N THR A 72 22.56 9.53 5.39
CA THR A 72 21.44 9.21 6.29
C THR A 72 20.52 8.15 5.69
N PRO A 73 20.08 7.15 6.49
CA PRO A 73 19.10 6.15 6.07
C PRO A 73 17.89 6.75 5.34
N PHE A 74 17.46 7.94 5.77
CA PHE A 74 16.34 8.69 5.21
C PHE A 74 16.48 9.05 3.73
N SER A 75 17.71 9.36 3.29
CA SER A 75 18.00 9.65 1.88
C SER A 75 17.91 8.42 0.98
N LEU A 76 18.04 7.22 1.56
CA LEU A 76 17.95 5.94 0.88
C LEU A 76 16.53 5.37 0.90
N THR A 77 15.68 5.84 1.81
CA THR A 77 14.30 5.39 1.95
C THR A 77 13.44 5.79 0.74
N ARG A 78 12.98 4.78 0.01
CA ARG A 78 12.03 4.90 -1.09
C ARG A 78 10.61 4.53 -0.67
N ARG A 79 10.47 3.68 0.35
CA ARG A 79 9.17 3.29 0.90
C ARG A 79 9.13 3.62 2.39
N LEU A 80 8.14 4.41 2.78
CA LEU A 80 7.94 4.79 4.17
C LEU A 80 6.55 4.34 4.61
N ALA A 81 6.49 3.53 5.65
CA ALA A 81 5.24 3.16 6.31
C ALA A 81 5.21 3.77 7.71
N VAL A 82 4.28 4.69 7.93
CA VAL A 82 4.08 5.36 9.22
C VAL A 82 2.84 4.78 9.88
N LEU A 83 3.06 3.92 10.87
CA LEU A 83 2.01 3.24 11.63
C LEU A 83 1.77 3.97 12.97
N LEU A 84 1.82 5.30 12.91
CA LEU A 84 1.51 6.22 13.99
C LEU A 84 0.32 7.06 13.57
N ASP A 85 -0.55 7.40 14.52
CA ASP A 85 -1.68 8.27 14.23
C ASP A 85 -1.21 9.68 13.85
N ASP A 86 -0.24 10.21 14.60
CA ASP A 86 0.36 11.53 14.42
C ASP A 86 1.88 11.47 14.64
N PRO A 87 2.69 11.25 13.58
CA PRO A 87 4.14 11.19 13.68
C PRO A 87 4.79 12.55 13.98
N GLY A 88 4.07 13.66 13.86
CA GLY A 88 4.66 15.00 13.87
C GLY A 88 5.49 15.31 12.62
N ARG A 89 5.73 16.61 12.36
CA ARG A 89 6.46 17.07 11.16
C ARG A 89 7.94 16.74 11.20
N ASP A 90 8.56 16.83 12.37
CA ASP A 90 10.00 16.64 12.54
C ASP A 90 10.40 15.19 12.21
N VAL A 91 9.54 14.22 12.49
CA VAL A 91 9.75 12.82 12.12
C VAL A 91 9.72 12.62 10.60
N LEU A 92 8.86 13.34 9.88
CA LEU A 92 8.68 13.17 8.44
C LEU A 92 9.66 14.01 7.60
N ALA A 93 10.21 15.09 8.14
CA ALA A 93 11.08 16.03 7.44
C ALA A 93 12.31 15.39 6.76
N PRO A 94 13.00 14.39 7.36
CA PRO A 94 14.19 13.80 6.74
C PRO A 94 13.91 12.99 5.46
N PHE A 95 12.67 12.53 5.26
CA PHE A 95 12.28 11.58 4.23
C PHE A 95 12.02 12.22 2.85
N THR A 96 13.04 12.89 2.30
CA THR A 96 12.96 13.67 1.05
C THR A 96 12.91 12.82 -0.24
N SER A 97 13.04 11.51 -0.09
CA SER A 97 13.36 10.57 -1.17
C SER A 97 12.30 9.48 -1.39
N VAL A 98 11.20 9.57 -0.63
CA VAL A 98 10.10 8.61 -0.63
C VAL A 98 9.34 8.65 -1.95
N GLN A 99 8.96 7.47 -2.41
CA GLN A 99 8.15 7.24 -3.61
C GLN A 99 6.87 6.47 -3.26
N ASP A 100 6.91 5.63 -2.23
CA ASP A 100 5.77 4.87 -1.73
C ASP A 100 5.50 5.25 -0.28
N PHE A 101 4.29 5.73 0.02
CA PHE A 101 3.92 6.13 1.37
C PHE A 101 2.74 5.31 1.89
N THR A 102 2.88 4.75 3.09
CA THR A 102 1.79 4.10 3.83
C THR A 102 1.56 4.85 5.13
N GLY A 103 0.30 5.14 5.47
CA GLY A 103 -0.02 5.68 6.79
C GLY A 103 -1.47 6.13 6.94
N SER A 104 -1.78 6.71 8.10
CA SER A 104 -3.11 7.28 8.38
C SER A 104 -3.38 8.51 7.50
N PRO A 105 -4.65 8.91 7.30
CA PRO A 105 -5.00 10.19 6.68
C PRO A 105 -4.25 11.39 7.27
N LEU A 106 -4.09 11.43 8.59
CA LEU A 106 -3.38 12.51 9.28
C LEU A 106 -1.86 12.48 9.00
N SER A 107 -1.26 11.29 9.01
CA SER A 107 0.15 11.10 8.62
C SER A 107 0.39 11.56 7.19
N VAL A 108 -0.55 11.27 6.29
CA VAL A 108 -0.50 11.71 4.90
C VAL A 108 -0.59 13.23 4.77
N GLU A 109 -1.56 13.87 5.42
CA GLU A 109 -1.69 15.34 5.38
C GLU A 109 -0.43 16.01 5.91
N THR A 110 0.13 15.47 6.99
CA THR A 110 1.40 15.94 7.57
C THR A 110 2.54 15.76 6.57
N PHE A 111 2.67 14.57 5.98
CA PHE A 111 3.70 14.27 4.98
C PHE A 111 3.63 15.20 3.78
N GLN A 112 2.43 15.41 3.22
CA GLN A 112 2.21 16.32 2.11
C GLN A 112 2.55 17.77 2.46
N SER A 113 2.24 18.20 3.70
CA SER A 113 2.57 19.56 4.16
C SER A 113 4.07 19.79 4.29
N VAL A 114 4.83 18.75 4.63
CA VAL A 114 6.29 18.77 4.76
C VAL A 114 6.96 18.67 3.38
N HIS A 115 6.42 17.84 2.49
CA HIS A 115 6.99 17.55 1.17
C HIS A 115 6.04 17.88 0.01
N PRO A 116 5.65 19.15 -0.19
CA PRO A 116 4.62 19.53 -1.16
C PRO A 116 5.02 19.29 -2.63
N SER A 117 6.32 19.18 -2.92
CA SER A 117 6.85 18.95 -4.27
C SER A 117 7.11 17.47 -4.57
N LEU A 118 7.02 16.60 -3.57
CA LEU A 118 7.36 15.19 -3.72
C LEU A 118 6.29 14.45 -4.52
N ARG A 119 6.72 13.66 -5.50
CA ARG A 119 5.84 12.90 -6.39
C ARG A 119 5.84 11.44 -5.99
N LEU A 120 4.81 11.04 -5.25
CA LEU A 120 4.61 9.64 -4.91
C LEU A 120 4.22 8.82 -6.15
N GLN A 121 4.73 7.60 -6.20
CA GLN A 121 4.32 6.55 -7.13
C GLN A 121 3.16 5.72 -6.57
N SER A 122 3.12 5.53 -5.25
CA SER A 122 2.01 4.85 -4.58
C SER A 122 1.69 5.43 -3.21
N ILE A 123 0.43 5.26 -2.81
CA ILE A 123 -0.07 5.59 -1.48
C ILE A 123 -0.96 4.47 -0.95
N PHE A 124 -0.82 4.16 0.33
CA PHE A 124 -1.70 3.27 1.07
C PHE A 124 -2.22 3.97 2.34
N LEU A 125 -3.54 4.10 2.46
CA LEU A 125 -4.22 4.65 3.62
C LEU A 125 -4.67 3.54 4.58
N THR A 126 -4.05 3.50 5.76
CA THR A 126 -4.23 2.43 6.76
C THR A 126 -5.53 2.52 7.56
N LEU A 127 -6.23 3.66 7.50
CA LEU A 127 -7.53 3.82 8.18
C LEU A 127 -8.70 3.81 7.20
N PRO A 128 -9.85 3.19 7.59
CA PRO A 128 -11.03 3.16 6.75
C PRO A 128 -11.54 4.57 6.42
N THR A 129 -12.10 4.75 5.24
CA THR A 129 -12.62 6.04 4.74
C THR A 129 -13.56 6.75 5.72
N ARG A 130 -14.23 6.02 6.62
CA ARG A 130 -15.05 6.58 7.70
C ARG A 130 -14.33 7.59 8.59
N THR A 131 -13.02 7.45 8.74
CA THR A 131 -12.19 8.35 9.55
C THR A 131 -11.74 9.59 8.78
N TRP A 132 -12.05 9.69 7.48
CA TRP A 132 -11.68 10.83 6.65
C TRP A 132 -12.65 12.02 6.80
N HIS A 133 -13.45 12.07 7.87
CA HIS A 133 -14.47 13.10 8.08
C HIS A 133 -13.99 14.35 8.82
N PHE A 134 -12.67 14.57 8.90
CA PHE A 134 -12.17 15.84 9.40
C PHE A 134 -12.55 16.99 8.45
N PRO A 135 -12.90 18.19 8.96
CA PRO A 135 -13.38 19.33 8.15
C PRO A 135 -12.40 19.81 7.04
N THR A 136 -11.22 19.20 6.91
CA THR A 136 -10.14 19.52 5.98
C THR A 136 -9.83 18.43 4.93
N THR A 137 -10.65 17.37 4.78
CA THR A 137 -10.27 16.18 3.97
C THR A 137 -10.55 16.24 2.47
N GLN A 138 -11.21 17.27 1.94
CA GLN A 138 -11.29 17.47 0.48
C GLN A 138 -9.90 17.58 -0.17
N PRO A 139 -8.95 18.37 0.38
CA PRO A 139 -7.54 18.35 -0.01
C PRO A 139 -6.94 16.95 -0.11
N LEU A 140 -7.17 16.11 0.91
CA LEU A 140 -6.62 14.76 0.99
C LEU A 140 -7.13 13.88 -0.15
N THR A 141 -8.45 13.85 -0.38
CA THR A 141 -9.05 13.01 -1.43
C THR A 141 -8.48 13.39 -2.80
N ARG A 142 -8.42 14.68 -3.13
CA ARG A 142 -7.85 15.14 -4.40
C ARG A 142 -6.39 14.69 -4.56
N TRP A 143 -5.60 14.78 -3.50
CA TRP A 143 -4.20 14.40 -3.56
C TRP A 143 -4.02 12.88 -3.71
N VAL A 144 -4.77 12.07 -2.97
CA VAL A 144 -4.75 10.60 -3.08
C VAL A 144 -5.05 10.16 -4.52
N PHE A 145 -6.08 10.72 -5.15
CA PHE A 145 -6.42 10.40 -6.54
C PHE A 145 -5.50 11.04 -7.59
N SER A 146 -4.58 11.93 -7.18
CA SER A 146 -3.52 12.44 -8.05
C SER A 146 -2.33 11.48 -8.17
N ILE A 147 -2.27 10.44 -7.33
CA ILE A 147 -1.18 9.46 -7.27
C ILE A 147 -1.50 8.27 -8.19
N PRO A 148 -0.53 7.75 -8.98
CA PRO A 148 -0.78 6.69 -9.96
C PRO A 148 -1.29 5.37 -9.36
N ARG A 149 -0.87 5.03 -8.14
CA ARG A 149 -1.33 3.85 -7.41
C ARG A 149 -1.88 4.26 -6.06
N ALA A 150 -3.17 4.00 -5.84
CA ALA A 150 -3.82 4.27 -4.57
C ALA A 150 -4.34 2.98 -3.97
N HIS A 151 -4.22 2.85 -2.66
CA HIS A 151 -4.78 1.76 -1.87
C HIS A 151 -5.56 2.39 -0.72
N ILE A 152 -6.86 2.14 -0.70
CA ILE A 152 -7.78 2.71 0.27
C ILE A 152 -8.58 1.59 0.95
N ILE A 153 -8.94 1.83 2.21
CA ILE A 153 -9.79 0.94 2.98
C ILE A 153 -11.19 1.55 3.04
N CYS A 154 -12.20 0.85 2.55
CA CYS A 154 -13.57 1.32 2.52
C CYS A 154 -14.46 0.45 3.40
N ASP A 155 -15.11 1.08 4.38
CA ASP A 155 -16.07 0.37 5.21
C ASP A 155 -17.34 0.03 4.41
N ILE A 156 -17.78 -1.22 4.47
CA ILE A 156 -18.96 -1.70 3.75
C ILE A 156 -20.24 -1.09 4.33
N THR A 157 -20.31 -0.94 5.65
CA THR A 157 -21.54 -0.60 6.39
C THR A 157 -21.78 0.89 6.52
N TYR A 158 -20.71 1.71 6.52
CA TYR A 158 -20.85 3.15 6.71
C TYR A 158 -20.91 3.92 5.39
N GLN A 159 -21.75 4.96 5.35
CA GLN A 159 -21.91 5.83 4.18
C GLN A 159 -20.76 6.82 4.05
N LEU A 160 -19.68 6.48 3.35
CA LEU A 160 -18.49 7.29 3.62
C LEU A 160 -17.46 7.51 2.53
N PHE A 161 -17.61 6.91 1.36
CA PHE A 161 -16.75 7.26 0.24
C PHE A 161 -17.55 7.49 -1.05
N SER A 162 -17.89 8.75 -1.29
CA SER A 162 -18.43 9.22 -2.57
C SER A 162 -17.63 10.45 -2.97
N PRO A 163 -16.43 10.28 -3.56
CA PRO A 163 -15.62 11.39 -4.02
C PRO A 163 -16.42 12.28 -4.97
N ASP A 164 -16.19 13.59 -4.87
CA ASP A 164 -16.76 14.57 -5.81
C ASP A 164 -16.38 14.18 -7.24
N THR A 165 -17.33 14.21 -8.17
CA THR A 165 -17.10 13.87 -9.58
C THR A 165 -15.98 14.71 -10.17
N ARG A 166 -15.83 15.97 -9.75
CA ARG A 166 -14.74 16.86 -10.18
C ARG A 166 -13.35 16.35 -9.76
N ILE A 167 -13.26 15.67 -8.61
CA ILE A 167 -12.01 15.05 -8.17
C ILE A 167 -11.70 13.85 -9.06
N LEU A 168 -12.70 13.03 -9.38
CA LEU A 168 -12.52 11.86 -10.25
C LEU A 168 -12.13 12.25 -11.69
N GLU A 169 -12.71 13.33 -12.22
CA GLU A 169 -12.43 13.84 -13.58
C GLU A 169 -10.98 14.31 -13.74
N SER A 170 -10.33 14.75 -12.66
CA SER A 170 -8.95 15.24 -12.65
C SER A 170 -7.95 14.24 -12.04
N ALA A 171 -8.41 13.03 -11.75
CA ALA A 171 -7.60 12.01 -11.12
C ALA A 171 -6.55 11.41 -12.08
N ASN A 172 -5.38 11.08 -11.54
CA ASN A 172 -4.30 10.41 -12.26
C ASN A 172 -4.12 8.94 -11.85
N THR A 173 -4.96 8.43 -10.96
CA THR A 173 -4.88 7.05 -10.48
C THR A 173 -5.12 6.05 -11.62
N GLN A 174 -4.13 5.18 -11.82
CA GLN A 174 -4.16 4.10 -12.81
C GLN A 174 -4.47 2.75 -12.15
N TRP A 175 -4.00 2.55 -10.93
CA TRP A 175 -4.22 1.32 -10.17
C TRP A 175 -4.85 1.68 -8.83
N LEU A 176 -6.08 1.23 -8.62
CA LEU A 176 -6.82 1.46 -7.39
C LEU A 176 -7.06 0.12 -6.71
N LEU A 177 -6.53 -0.04 -5.50
CA LEU A 177 -6.85 -1.15 -4.62
C LEU A 177 -7.86 -0.65 -3.58
N VAL A 178 -8.97 -1.37 -3.45
CA VAL A 178 -9.99 -1.10 -2.43
C VAL A 178 -10.12 -2.32 -1.55
N ASP A 179 -9.75 -2.16 -0.28
CA ASP A 179 -10.09 -3.12 0.75
C ASP A 179 -11.53 -2.88 1.22
N ALA A 180 -12.42 -3.82 0.94
CA ALA A 180 -13.75 -3.87 1.51
C ALA A 180 -13.64 -4.31 2.97
N PHE A 181 -13.79 -3.34 3.88
CA PHE A 181 -13.52 -3.51 5.30
C PHE A 181 -14.79 -3.67 6.11
N SER A 182 -14.73 -4.57 7.09
CA SER A 182 -15.62 -4.52 8.23
C SER A 182 -15.08 -5.33 9.40
N ALA A 183 -15.02 -4.65 10.55
CA ALA A 183 -14.65 -5.24 11.84
C ALA A 183 -15.81 -5.99 12.52
N GLN A 184 -17.02 -5.95 11.97
CA GLN A 184 -18.17 -6.60 12.61
C GLN A 184 -18.04 -8.13 12.49
N SER A 185 -18.23 -8.81 13.61
CA SER A 185 -18.26 -10.28 13.66
C SER A 185 -19.58 -10.86 13.16
N LEU A 186 -20.63 -10.04 13.10
CA LEU A 186 -21.95 -10.42 12.58
C LEU A 186 -21.98 -10.34 11.05
N ALA A 187 -22.88 -11.10 10.45
CA ALA A 187 -23.10 -11.06 9.00
C ALA A 187 -23.65 -9.68 8.57
N PHE A 188 -23.23 -9.19 7.41
CA PHE A 188 -23.82 -7.97 6.83
C PHE A 188 -25.18 -8.26 6.23
N GLU A 189 -26.02 -7.23 6.16
CA GLU A 189 -27.18 -7.29 5.28
C GLU A 189 -26.71 -7.25 3.82
N VAL A 190 -27.33 -8.06 2.97
CA VAL A 190 -27.05 -8.08 1.52
C VAL A 190 -27.20 -6.67 0.91
N ALA A 191 -28.09 -5.85 1.48
CA ALA A 191 -28.30 -4.47 1.08
C ALA A 191 -27.05 -3.58 1.25
N ASP A 192 -26.24 -3.79 2.30
CA ASP A 192 -25.01 -3.02 2.53
C ASP A 192 -23.96 -3.30 1.45
N ILE A 193 -23.81 -4.57 1.08
CA ILE A 193 -22.89 -5.02 0.03
C ILE A 193 -23.33 -4.44 -1.33
N GLN A 194 -24.62 -4.48 -1.64
CA GLN A 194 -25.14 -3.88 -2.88
C GLN A 194 -24.91 -2.37 -2.93
N LEU A 195 -25.15 -1.68 -1.82
CA LEU A 195 -24.91 -0.24 -1.70
C LEU A 195 -23.42 0.09 -1.86
N PHE A 196 -22.54 -0.71 -1.26
CA PHE A 196 -21.09 -0.60 -1.44
C PHE A 196 -20.68 -0.67 -2.92
N PHE A 197 -21.12 -1.71 -3.65
CA PHE A 197 -20.81 -1.84 -5.08
C PHE A 197 -21.40 -0.71 -5.93
N SER A 198 -22.62 -0.25 -5.62
CA SER A 198 -23.23 0.90 -6.32
C SER A 198 -22.36 2.16 -6.25
N ARG A 199 -21.64 2.36 -5.13
CA ARG A 199 -20.70 3.46 -4.94
C ARG A 199 -19.39 3.22 -5.67
N LEU A 200 -18.85 1.99 -5.60
CA LEU A 200 -17.64 1.64 -6.32
C LEU A 200 -17.76 1.82 -7.83
N THR A 201 -18.95 1.62 -8.40
CA THR A 201 -19.21 1.91 -9.83
C THR A 201 -18.79 3.33 -10.22
N LYS A 202 -18.88 4.32 -9.31
CA LYS A 202 -18.44 5.69 -9.60
C LYS A 202 -16.93 5.79 -9.83
N LEU A 203 -16.13 4.92 -9.21
CA LEU A 203 -14.68 4.92 -9.36
C LEU A 203 -14.23 4.45 -10.74
N LEU A 204 -15.09 3.74 -11.48
CA LEU A 204 -14.82 3.38 -12.87
C LEU A 204 -14.82 4.58 -13.82
N ALA A 205 -15.33 5.74 -13.37
CA ALA A 205 -15.24 7.01 -14.10
C ALA A 205 -13.84 7.65 -14.04
N LEU A 206 -12.91 7.09 -13.27
CA LEU A 206 -11.52 7.55 -13.25
C LEU A 206 -10.90 7.42 -14.66
N PRO A 207 -10.42 8.52 -15.26
CA PRO A 207 -10.08 8.57 -16.69
C PRO A 207 -8.86 7.71 -17.06
N LEU A 208 -7.90 7.58 -16.14
CA LEU A 208 -6.68 6.81 -16.37
C LEU A 208 -6.69 5.43 -15.72
N LEU A 209 -7.81 5.03 -15.11
CA LEU A 209 -7.92 3.76 -14.39
C LEU A 209 -7.70 2.60 -15.36
N LYS A 210 -6.68 1.79 -15.06
CA LYS A 210 -6.34 0.53 -15.73
C LYS A 210 -6.82 -0.66 -14.94
N ARG A 211 -6.85 -0.56 -13.61
CA ARG A 211 -7.27 -1.66 -12.72
C ARG A 211 -7.88 -1.14 -11.43
N LEU A 212 -9.06 -1.67 -11.10
CA LEU A 212 -9.71 -1.62 -9.80
C LEU A 212 -9.63 -3.01 -9.17
N LEU A 213 -8.75 -3.19 -8.20
CA LEU A 213 -8.59 -4.42 -7.45
C LEU A 213 -9.40 -4.36 -6.15
N LEU A 214 -10.26 -5.34 -5.94
CA LEU A 214 -11.02 -5.52 -4.71
C LEU A 214 -10.35 -6.58 -3.84
N ARG A 215 -10.20 -6.27 -2.55
CA ARG A 215 -9.74 -7.20 -1.52
C ARG A 215 -10.72 -7.22 -0.37
N GLN A 216 -10.85 -8.36 0.29
CA GLN A 216 -11.76 -8.54 1.41
C GLN A 216 -11.01 -8.42 2.75
N ARG A 217 -11.32 -7.38 3.52
CA ARG A 217 -10.86 -7.20 4.91
C ARG A 217 -12.07 -7.30 5.87
N ILE A 218 -12.77 -8.43 5.79
CA ILE A 218 -14.01 -8.68 6.51
C ILE A 218 -13.76 -9.66 7.66
N ALA A 219 -14.18 -9.34 8.88
CA ALA A 219 -14.00 -10.23 10.03
C ALA A 219 -14.85 -11.51 9.95
N ASN A 220 -16.13 -11.40 9.59
CA ASN A 220 -17.02 -12.56 9.46
C ASN A 220 -16.71 -13.38 8.19
N ARG A 221 -16.44 -14.68 8.36
CA ARG A 221 -16.08 -15.58 7.25
C ARG A 221 -17.22 -15.82 6.25
N GLU A 222 -18.47 -15.92 6.72
CA GLU A 222 -19.63 -16.14 5.84
C GLU A 222 -19.87 -14.92 4.95
N SER A 223 -19.77 -13.71 5.53
CA SER A 223 -19.84 -12.44 4.81
C SER A 223 -18.78 -12.31 3.71
N ARG A 224 -17.61 -12.93 3.85
CA ARG A 224 -16.58 -12.95 2.79
C ARG A 224 -17.08 -13.66 1.53
N TYR A 225 -17.69 -14.84 1.69
CA TYR A 225 -18.23 -15.58 0.56
C TYR A 225 -19.35 -14.79 -0.12
N ILE A 226 -20.27 -14.22 0.67
CA ILE A 226 -21.36 -13.38 0.16
C ILE A 226 -20.79 -12.16 -0.60
N PHE A 227 -19.74 -11.54 -0.06
CA PHE A 227 -19.06 -10.42 -0.72
C PHE A 227 -18.44 -10.82 -2.07
N CYS A 228 -17.73 -11.95 -2.13
CA CYS A 228 -17.14 -12.44 -3.38
C CYS A 228 -18.21 -12.74 -4.44
N ASP A 229 -19.28 -13.44 -4.07
CA ASP A 229 -20.38 -13.75 -4.99
C ASP A 229 -21.05 -12.47 -5.50
N ALA A 230 -21.26 -11.49 -4.62
CA ALA A 230 -21.79 -10.19 -4.99
C ALA A 230 -20.83 -9.39 -5.89
N ALA A 231 -19.52 -9.48 -5.67
CA ALA A 231 -18.52 -8.85 -6.54
C ALA A 231 -18.56 -9.44 -7.96
N VAL A 232 -18.65 -10.76 -8.08
CA VAL A 232 -18.79 -11.47 -9.37
C VAL A 232 -20.09 -11.07 -10.07
N SER A 233 -21.20 -11.05 -9.33
CA SER A 233 -22.49 -10.62 -9.88
C SER A 233 -22.46 -9.17 -10.35
N TRP A 234 -21.86 -8.27 -9.56
CA TRP A 234 -21.71 -6.87 -9.92
C TRP A 234 -20.84 -6.68 -11.16
N ALA A 235 -19.66 -7.32 -11.21
CA ALA A 235 -18.77 -7.25 -12.37
C ALA A 235 -19.43 -7.79 -13.65
N SER A 236 -20.26 -8.83 -13.54
CA SER A 236 -21.02 -9.38 -14.66
C SER A 236 -22.07 -8.41 -15.22
N VAL A 237 -22.64 -7.55 -14.38
CA VAL A 237 -23.58 -6.50 -14.77
C VAL A 237 -22.84 -5.30 -15.38
N VAL A 238 -21.74 -4.88 -14.76
CA VAL A 238 -20.96 -3.71 -15.21
C VAL A 238 -20.18 -3.99 -16.49
N ARG A 239 -19.68 -5.23 -16.68
CA ARG A 239 -18.92 -5.67 -17.86
C ARG A 239 -17.68 -4.83 -18.15
N ASP A 240 -16.94 -4.50 -17.11
CA ASP A 240 -15.70 -3.71 -17.20
C ASP A 240 -14.49 -4.59 -16.86
N GLU A 241 -13.56 -4.72 -17.82
CA GLU A 241 -12.36 -5.57 -17.71
C GLU A 241 -11.36 -5.08 -16.66
N ARG A 242 -11.53 -3.85 -16.18
CA ARG A 242 -10.68 -3.25 -15.16
C ARG A 242 -11.02 -3.74 -13.76
N ILE A 243 -12.11 -4.50 -13.56
CA ILE A 243 -12.53 -5.01 -12.25
C ILE A 243 -11.83 -6.34 -11.95
N TRP A 244 -11.09 -6.37 -10.84
CA TRP A 244 -10.35 -7.54 -10.37
C TRP A 244 -10.71 -7.85 -8.92
N LEU A 245 -10.58 -9.12 -8.55
CA LEU A 245 -10.81 -9.60 -7.18
C LEU A 245 -9.61 -10.41 -6.70
N ASP A 246 -9.08 -10.03 -5.55
CA ASP A 246 -8.13 -10.84 -4.80
C ASP A 246 -8.86 -11.53 -3.65
N THR A 247 -8.90 -12.86 -3.74
CA THR A 247 -9.59 -13.76 -2.82
C THR A 247 -8.67 -14.28 -1.72
N THR A 248 -7.42 -13.82 -1.67
CA THR A 248 -6.50 -14.18 -0.59
C THR A 248 -7.12 -13.81 0.77
N ASP A 249 -7.07 -14.75 1.70
CA ASP A 249 -7.56 -14.51 3.05
C ASP A 249 -6.52 -13.71 3.81
N VAL A 250 -6.78 -12.42 3.99
CA VAL A 250 -5.86 -11.50 4.66
C VAL A 250 -5.97 -11.60 6.20
N GLY A 251 -6.87 -12.43 6.74
CA GLY A 251 -7.18 -12.45 8.17
C GLY A 251 -7.80 -11.12 8.62
N ALA A 252 -8.40 -11.08 9.81
CA ALA A 252 -9.06 -9.86 10.32
C ALA A 252 -8.69 -9.51 11.77
N MET A 253 -7.72 -10.22 12.34
CA MET A 253 -7.48 -10.17 13.79
C MET A 253 -6.37 -9.19 14.20
N ASP A 254 -5.55 -8.70 13.26
CA ASP A 254 -4.42 -7.83 13.60
C ASP A 254 -4.14 -6.80 12.49
N TYR A 255 -4.80 -5.63 12.59
CA TYR A 255 -4.73 -4.59 11.58
C TYR A 255 -3.34 -3.99 11.43
N ASP A 256 -2.62 -3.79 12.54
CA ASP A 256 -1.26 -3.23 12.51
C ASP A 256 -0.29 -4.15 11.77
N HIS A 257 -0.43 -5.47 11.97
CA HIS A 257 0.35 -6.46 11.24
C HIS A 257 -0.05 -6.55 9.77
N MET A 258 -1.34 -6.43 9.44
CA MET A 258 -1.81 -6.40 8.05
C MET A 258 -1.28 -5.18 7.30
N ASP A 259 -1.31 -4.00 7.92
CA ASP A 259 -0.86 -2.77 7.28
C ASP A 259 0.66 -2.78 7.08
N SER A 260 1.40 -3.35 8.04
CA SER A 260 2.83 -3.64 7.89
C SER A 260 3.09 -4.59 6.73
N ALA A 261 2.38 -5.72 6.68
CA ALA A 261 2.55 -6.73 5.63
C ALA A 261 2.24 -6.17 4.24
N ASP A 262 1.19 -5.35 4.13
CA ASP A 262 0.82 -4.71 2.87
C ASP A 262 1.83 -3.65 2.43
N ALA A 263 2.34 -2.84 3.36
CA ALA A 263 3.42 -1.90 3.07
C ALA A 263 4.69 -2.60 2.55
N LEU A 264 5.02 -3.76 3.13
CA LEU A 264 6.16 -4.59 2.71
C LEU A 264 5.92 -5.27 1.34
N ALA A 265 4.70 -5.72 1.07
CA ALA A 265 4.34 -6.28 -0.22
C ALA A 265 4.47 -5.26 -1.36
N GLY A 266 4.21 -3.98 -1.06
CA GLY A 266 4.39 -2.86 -1.97
C GLY A 266 3.62 -3.07 -3.28
N HIS A 267 4.24 -2.79 -4.43
CA HIS A 267 3.55 -2.80 -5.72
C HIS A 267 2.98 -4.17 -6.12
N LYS A 268 3.47 -5.27 -5.55
CA LYS A 268 2.97 -6.63 -5.83
C LYS A 268 1.49 -6.79 -5.46
N LEU A 269 0.98 -6.01 -4.50
CA LEU A 269 -0.43 -6.03 -4.12
C LEU A 269 -1.36 -5.67 -5.28
N TRP A 270 -1.03 -4.63 -6.05
CA TRP A 270 -1.85 -4.20 -7.19
C TRP A 270 -1.78 -5.17 -8.38
N GLU A 271 -0.81 -6.08 -8.37
CA GLU A 271 -0.65 -7.12 -9.39
C GLU A 271 -1.48 -8.38 -9.07
N ALA A 272 -1.89 -8.57 -7.82
CA ALA A 272 -2.56 -9.76 -7.30
C ALA A 272 -4.05 -9.88 -7.68
N GLY A 273 -4.61 -11.08 -7.54
CA GLY A 273 -6.01 -11.38 -7.84
C GLY A 273 -6.27 -11.75 -9.30
N VAL A 274 -7.55 -11.88 -9.64
CA VAL A 274 -8.04 -12.35 -10.95
C VAL A 274 -9.04 -11.38 -11.56
N PRO A 275 -9.11 -11.25 -12.90
CA PRO A 275 -10.12 -10.41 -13.54
C PRO A 275 -11.50 -11.04 -13.34
N LEU A 276 -12.50 -10.21 -13.01
CA LEU A 276 -13.89 -10.69 -12.83
C LEU A 276 -14.70 -10.67 -14.14
N TYR A 277 -14.20 -9.94 -15.15
CA TYR A 277 -14.80 -9.88 -16.47
C TYR A 277 -13.69 -9.87 -17.52
N VAL A 278 -13.85 -10.70 -18.54
CA VAL A 278 -12.95 -10.77 -19.71
C VAL A 278 -13.83 -10.61 -20.94
N LYS A 279 -13.58 -9.59 -21.75
CA LYS A 279 -14.33 -9.41 -23.00
C LYS A 279 -13.99 -10.57 -23.93
N GLY A 280 -15.01 -11.25 -24.46
CA GLY A 280 -14.80 -12.25 -25.50
C GLY A 280 -14.19 -11.63 -26.76
N PRO A 281 -13.54 -12.41 -27.62
CA PRO A 281 -13.10 -11.91 -28.92
C PRO A 281 -14.30 -11.33 -29.67
N ASP A 282 -14.15 -10.11 -30.21
CA ASP A 282 -15.17 -9.52 -31.07
C ASP A 282 -15.35 -10.46 -32.28
N PRO A 283 -16.59 -10.91 -32.58
CA PRO A 283 -16.86 -11.86 -33.66
C PRO A 283 -16.58 -11.30 -35.05
#